data_AF-A0A1X7IHM8-F1
#
_entry.id   AF-A0A1X7IHM8-F1
#
_cell.length_a   1.000
_cell.length_b   1.000
_cell.length_c   1.000
_cell.angle_alpha   90.00
_cell.angle_beta   90.00
_cell.angle_gamma   90.00
#
_symmetry.space_group_name_H-M   'P 1'
#
loop_
_entity.id
_entity.type
_entity.pdbx_description
1 polymer ?
#
loop_
_entity_poly.entity_id
_entity_poly.type
_entity_poly.pdbx_seq_one_letter_code
_entity_poly.pdbx_strand_id
1 'polypeptide(L)'
;MLSLFFGVFMVCSMALGEVFGLWEKSCGCCAQKELSDYNVGKGNNIFKGLKCPIKNSVYKLNGIMKSSFFLMLIYFVSVSCSSLRTKAIVTSVEAAPLKPRLVVLTDISTWEPDDHESLIRLLVHADMFEIEGIVITTGWSMDNVNEVKQFKDIATGVIEAYGRDLPNLAKRSNQNGFAHDKERQQIGYWPSADYLKERTMFGSLYMGMDKVGPENISDGSNLIVQLASEDDDRPIWVCFWGGGNTLAQAIWQVEQDQGESGLKVFLNKIRAYAITDQDRPQKSSFETSSHAWMRREFADDLLFIWDDCAWKYQNGTGKNKWADYEEHIQNHGSLGSQYPKYVWGVEGDTPSFLHIMPNGLNDPDQPTQVSWGGYSQWGKGEDDNGYSYVNFTGDESEICRRYGDHFYAATFNNFAARMDWVQNGVGNRNPIVVIDGDGRLGSITIKPQVGSSVELDASASYDPDGDSLSYHWWVQPEAGTFTGKINILNSNAKNAILQVPPDAGGESFHIICEVTDSGMHNLSSYRRVICEPKK
;
A
#
# COMPACT_ATOMS: atom_id res chain seq x y z
N MET A 1 61.03 -5.80 7.90
CA MET A 1 61.40 -7.07 8.55
C MET A 1 60.12 -7.88 8.66
N LEU A 2 59.95 -8.89 7.80
CA LEU A 2 60.23 -10.31 8.09
C LEU A 2 59.26 -10.90 9.14
N SER A 3 58.54 -12.03 8.95
CA SER A 3 58.24 -12.93 7.81
C SER A 3 57.77 -14.30 8.36
N LEU A 4 57.16 -15.12 7.46
CA LEU A 4 56.80 -16.56 7.56
C LEU A 4 55.49 -16.84 8.32
N PHE A 5 54.64 -17.83 8.00
CA PHE A 5 54.52 -18.80 6.88
C PHE A 5 53.12 -18.60 6.21
N PHE A 6 52.81 -18.91 4.93
CA PHE A 6 52.75 -20.19 4.18
C PHE A 6 51.84 -21.26 4.82
N GLY A 7 50.97 -22.02 4.14
CA GLY A 7 50.58 -22.22 2.72
C GLY A 7 49.64 -23.49 2.69
N VAL A 8 48.95 -23.98 1.65
CA VAL A 8 49.08 -23.97 0.17
C VAL A 8 47.71 -24.39 -0.45
N PHE A 9 47.48 -24.08 -1.74
CA PHE A 9 46.27 -24.40 -2.56
C PHE A 9 46.33 -25.78 -3.25
N MET A 10 45.35 -26.12 -4.13
CA MET A 10 45.36 -27.21 -5.16
C MET A 10 45.11 -28.65 -4.61
N VAL A 11 44.47 -29.63 -5.29
CA VAL A 11 44.13 -29.90 -6.72
C VAL A 11 42.73 -30.58 -6.91
N CYS A 12 42.18 -30.43 -8.12
CA CYS A 12 41.02 -30.99 -8.83
C CYS A 12 40.51 -32.45 -8.63
N SER A 13 39.19 -32.60 -8.85
CA SER A 13 38.45 -33.52 -9.78
C SER A 13 38.58 -35.06 -9.77
N MET A 14 37.51 -35.68 -10.32
CA MET A 14 37.25 -37.14 -10.53
C MET A 14 36.61 -37.85 -9.31
N ALA A 15 35.66 -38.79 -9.45
CA ALA A 15 35.14 -39.47 -10.64
C ALA A 15 33.62 -39.78 -10.57
N LEU A 16 33.02 -39.99 -11.75
CA LEU A 16 31.77 -40.75 -11.96
C LEU A 16 32.09 -42.26 -12.01
N GLY A 17 31.16 -43.13 -11.61
CA GLY A 17 31.08 -44.50 -12.12
C GLY A 17 30.83 -45.63 -11.10
N GLU A 18 29.61 -46.15 -11.11
CA GLU A 18 29.20 -47.58 -11.03
C GLU A 18 29.75 -48.52 -9.92
N VAL A 19 28.86 -49.27 -9.26
CA VAL A 19 28.61 -50.72 -9.53
C VAL A 19 27.67 -51.34 -8.46
N PHE A 20 26.61 -52.00 -8.96
CA PHE A 20 25.79 -53.08 -8.38
C PHE A 20 25.86 -53.43 -6.88
N GLY A 21 24.73 -53.23 -6.19
CA GLY A 21 23.70 -54.28 -6.05
C GLY A 21 23.86 -55.36 -4.97
N LEU A 22 22.85 -55.49 -4.09
CA LEU A 22 22.52 -56.73 -3.37
C LEU A 22 21.00 -56.82 -3.09
N TRP A 23 20.41 -57.91 -3.57
CA TRP A 23 19.18 -58.57 -3.09
C TRP A 23 19.31 -58.95 -1.58
N GLU A 24 18.28 -59.32 -0.79
CA GLU A 24 16.85 -59.64 -0.96
C GLU A 24 16.16 -59.66 0.44
N LYS A 25 14.86 -60.03 0.49
CA LYS A 25 14.04 -60.43 1.67
C LYS A 25 13.50 -59.28 2.56
N SER A 26 12.22 -59.27 2.97
CA SER A 26 11.16 -60.29 2.89
C SER A 26 9.78 -59.72 2.53
N CYS A 27 8.95 -60.53 1.86
CA CYS A 27 7.54 -60.26 1.59
C CYS A 27 6.64 -60.37 2.83
N GLY A 28 5.46 -59.74 2.78
CA GLY A 28 4.33 -59.96 3.68
C GLY A 28 3.05 -59.30 3.16
N CYS A 29 2.21 -60.08 2.45
CA CYS A 29 0.81 -59.89 2.01
C CYS A 29 0.15 -58.48 2.09
N CYS A 30 -0.45 -57.93 1.02
CA CYS A 30 -1.76 -58.31 0.44
C CYS A 30 -2.87 -58.53 1.48
N ALA A 31 -4.12 -58.10 1.32
CA ALA A 31 -4.82 -57.14 0.45
C ALA A 31 -6.15 -56.83 1.21
N GLN A 32 -6.91 -55.75 0.98
CA GLN A 32 -7.81 -55.50 -0.15
C GLN A 32 -8.48 -54.13 0.10
N LYS A 33 -8.88 -53.41 -0.95
CA LYS A 33 -9.91 -52.37 -0.83
C LYS A 33 -10.88 -52.42 -2.00
N GLU A 34 -12.14 -52.64 -1.64
CA GLU A 34 -13.36 -52.04 -2.20
C GLU A 34 -13.89 -52.33 -3.62
N LEU A 35 -15.23 -52.22 -3.66
CA LEU A 35 -16.16 -51.95 -4.76
C LEU A 35 -16.60 -53.11 -5.68
N SER A 36 -17.80 -53.61 -5.35
CA SER A 36 -18.72 -54.34 -6.21
C SER A 36 -19.61 -53.39 -7.03
N ASP A 37 -20.36 -53.98 -7.96
CA ASP A 37 -21.57 -53.46 -8.61
C ASP A 37 -21.39 -52.36 -9.69
N TYR A 38 -21.36 -52.79 -10.95
CA TYR A 38 -22.49 -52.51 -11.86
C TYR A 38 -22.55 -53.50 -13.05
N ASN A 39 -23.75 -53.90 -13.44
CA ASN A 39 -24.03 -54.88 -14.51
C ASN A 39 -24.30 -54.19 -15.87
N VAL A 40 -23.54 -54.51 -16.92
CA VAL A 40 -23.99 -54.51 -18.34
C VAL A 40 -23.25 -55.63 -19.07
N GLY A 41 -23.93 -56.38 -19.95
CA GLY A 41 -23.39 -57.62 -20.53
C GLY A 41 -23.25 -57.68 -22.05
N LYS A 42 -22.51 -58.72 -22.49
CA LYS A 42 -22.48 -59.39 -23.81
C LYS A 42 -22.00 -58.59 -25.05
N GLY A 43 -20.89 -59.05 -25.65
CA GLY A 43 -20.53 -58.77 -27.05
C GLY A 43 -19.13 -59.29 -27.43
N ASN A 44 -19.04 -60.41 -28.18
CA ASN A 44 -17.76 -61.00 -28.62
C ASN A 44 -17.27 -60.39 -29.95
N ASN A 45 -15.96 -60.07 -30.08
CA ASN A 45 -14.99 -60.83 -30.94
C ASN A 45 -13.71 -60.05 -31.34
N ILE A 46 -12.56 -60.58 -30.90
CA ILE A 46 -11.34 -60.93 -31.68
C ILE A 46 -10.98 -60.06 -32.92
N PHE A 47 -9.80 -59.39 -32.93
CA PHE A 47 -8.64 -59.77 -33.78
C PHE A 47 -7.33 -58.96 -33.51
N LYS A 48 -6.22 -59.64 -33.81
CA LYS A 48 -4.77 -59.29 -33.78
C LYS A 48 -4.46 -57.87 -34.31
N GLY A 49 -3.43 -57.12 -33.90
CA GLY A 49 -2.18 -57.46 -33.21
C GLY A 49 -0.98 -57.49 -34.18
N LEU A 50 0.00 -56.57 -34.07
CA LEU A 50 1.31 -56.63 -34.74
C LEU A 50 2.36 -55.71 -34.10
N LYS A 51 3.65 -56.03 -34.29
CA LYS A 51 4.80 -55.47 -33.55
C LYS A 51 5.66 -54.50 -34.38
N CYS A 52 6.38 -53.63 -33.67
CA CYS A 52 7.57 -52.91 -34.13
C CYS A 52 8.69 -53.86 -34.60
N PRO A 53 9.59 -53.40 -35.49
CA PRO A 53 11.01 -53.71 -35.33
C PRO A 53 11.95 -52.51 -35.52
N ILE A 54 12.94 -52.42 -34.62
CA ILE A 54 14.15 -51.59 -34.74
C ILE A 54 15.14 -52.29 -35.69
N LYS A 55 15.91 -51.52 -36.48
CA LYS A 55 17.21 -52.01 -37.01
C LYS A 55 18.21 -50.87 -37.24
N ASN A 56 19.38 -51.02 -36.62
CA ASN A 56 20.57 -50.23 -36.91
C ASN A 56 21.23 -50.67 -38.23
N SER A 57 21.89 -49.75 -38.92
CA SER A 57 22.97 -50.09 -39.86
C SER A 57 24.06 -49.02 -39.86
N VAL A 58 25.25 -49.39 -39.38
CA VAL A 58 26.49 -48.62 -39.54
C VAL A 58 27.19 -49.09 -40.81
N TYR A 59 27.69 -48.17 -41.63
CA TYR A 59 28.64 -48.49 -42.70
C TYR A 59 29.92 -47.64 -42.56
N LYS A 60 31.07 -48.32 -42.62
CA LYS A 60 32.39 -47.74 -42.89
C LYS A 60 32.76 -48.09 -44.33
N LEU A 61 33.47 -47.20 -45.05
CA LEU A 61 34.73 -47.55 -45.74
C LEU A 61 35.44 -46.33 -46.37
N ASN A 62 36.77 -46.43 -46.38
CA ASN A 62 37.80 -45.45 -46.70
C ASN A 62 37.88 -45.04 -48.20
N GLY A 63 38.56 -43.94 -48.55
CA GLY A 63 38.82 -43.61 -49.97
C GLY A 63 39.68 -42.41 -50.40
N ILE A 64 40.93 -42.27 -49.91
CA ILE A 64 42.10 -41.68 -50.65
C ILE A 64 42.14 -40.15 -50.93
N MET A 65 43.36 -39.60 -50.87
CA MET A 65 43.79 -38.19 -51.02
C MET A 65 43.68 -37.62 -52.44
N LYS A 66 43.50 -36.28 -52.57
CA LYS A 66 44.56 -35.35 -53.09
C LYS A 66 44.16 -33.86 -53.08
N SER A 67 45.05 -33.06 -52.46
CA SER A 67 45.50 -31.69 -52.82
C SER A 67 44.53 -30.53 -53.17
N SER A 68 44.87 -29.36 -52.60
CA SER A 68 44.69 -28.02 -53.19
C SER A 68 43.30 -27.34 -53.17
N PHE A 69 42.66 -27.21 -52.00
CA PHE A 69 41.71 -26.11 -51.72
C PHE A 69 41.74 -25.72 -50.23
N PHE A 70 42.82 -25.06 -49.79
CA PHE A 70 42.98 -24.64 -48.38
C PHE A 70 43.71 -23.30 -48.22
N LEU A 71 43.23 -22.25 -48.91
CA LEU A 71 43.77 -20.88 -48.76
C LEU A 71 42.78 -19.76 -49.11
N MET A 72 41.47 -20.04 -49.14
CA MET A 72 40.43 -19.04 -49.41
C MET A 72 39.18 -19.21 -48.51
N LEU A 73 39.39 -19.61 -47.25
CA LEU A 73 38.32 -19.71 -46.24
C LEU A 73 38.72 -19.17 -44.85
N ILE A 74 39.74 -18.30 -44.80
CA ILE A 74 40.25 -17.71 -43.54
C ILE A 74 39.98 -16.19 -43.45
N TYR A 75 39.59 -15.54 -44.56
CA TYR A 75 39.31 -14.10 -44.61
C TYR A 75 37.83 -13.71 -44.45
N PHE A 76 36.93 -14.68 -44.21
CA PHE A 76 35.49 -14.46 -44.07
C PHE A 76 34.90 -14.84 -42.70
N VAL A 77 35.76 -15.07 -41.69
CA VAL A 77 35.35 -15.39 -40.31
C VAL A 77 35.79 -14.29 -39.31
N SER A 78 36.55 -13.28 -39.76
CA SER A 78 37.13 -12.23 -38.91
C SER A 78 36.33 -10.91 -38.83
N VAL A 79 35.11 -10.84 -39.37
CA VAL A 79 34.23 -9.65 -39.31
C VAL A 79 32.80 -10.02 -38.85
N SER A 80 32.68 -10.99 -37.96
CA SER A 80 31.41 -11.32 -37.28
C SER A 80 31.64 -11.81 -35.86
N CYS A 81 32.50 -11.11 -35.13
CA CYS A 81 32.61 -11.22 -33.67
C CYS A 81 32.60 -9.83 -33.03
N SER A 82 31.64 -8.99 -33.47
CA SER A 82 31.16 -7.87 -32.66
C SER A 82 30.70 -8.46 -31.33
N SER A 83 31.39 -8.15 -30.25
CA SER A 83 31.07 -8.66 -28.93
C SER A 83 29.71 -8.13 -28.51
N LEU A 84 28.66 -8.95 -28.69
CA LEU A 84 27.44 -8.82 -27.91
C LEU A 84 27.81 -9.01 -26.44
N ARG A 85 28.22 -7.91 -25.80
CA ARG A 85 28.04 -7.74 -24.37
C ARG A 85 26.54 -7.65 -24.13
N THR A 86 25.90 -8.81 -24.07
CA THR A 86 24.63 -8.94 -23.37
C THR A 86 24.91 -8.45 -21.96
N LYS A 87 24.54 -7.20 -21.66
CA LYS A 87 24.36 -6.79 -20.27
C LYS A 87 23.34 -7.76 -19.73
N ALA A 88 23.76 -8.70 -18.89
CA ALA A 88 22.84 -9.39 -18.02
C ALA A 88 22.21 -8.27 -17.19
N ILE A 89 20.97 -7.90 -17.54
CA ILE A 89 20.15 -7.09 -16.66
C ILE A 89 19.85 -8.04 -15.51
N VAL A 90 20.69 -7.97 -14.48
CA VAL A 90 20.34 -8.48 -13.17
C VAL A 90 19.23 -7.55 -12.71
N THR A 91 17.99 -7.89 -13.07
CA THR A 91 16.82 -7.43 -12.35
C THR A 91 16.95 -8.03 -10.96
N SER A 92 17.63 -7.31 -10.07
CA SER A 92 17.37 -7.46 -8.65
C SER A 92 15.87 -7.25 -8.52
N VAL A 93 15.15 -8.29 -8.10
CA VAL A 93 13.78 -8.13 -7.64
C VAL A 93 13.91 -7.30 -6.37
N GLU A 94 13.80 -5.99 -6.52
CA GLU A 94 13.76 -5.06 -5.40
C GLU A 94 12.57 -5.49 -4.55
N ALA A 95 12.82 -5.76 -3.27
CA ALA A 95 11.77 -6.22 -2.38
C ALA A 95 10.65 -5.19 -2.35
N ALA A 96 9.39 -5.64 -2.39
CA ALA A 96 8.26 -4.73 -2.39
C ALA A 96 8.35 -3.81 -1.16
N PRO A 97 8.12 -2.49 -1.32
CA PRO A 97 8.26 -1.54 -0.22
C PRO A 97 7.37 -1.94 0.96
N LEU A 98 7.85 -1.67 2.17
CA LEU A 98 7.08 -1.86 3.38
C LEU A 98 5.85 -0.95 3.37
N LYS A 99 4.74 -1.45 3.90
CA LYS A 99 3.50 -0.67 4.02
C LYS A 99 3.68 0.49 5.02
N PRO A 100 2.93 1.59 4.92
CA PRO A 100 2.73 2.49 6.05
C PRO A 100 2.09 1.75 7.25
N ARG A 101 2.54 2.06 8.47
CA ARG A 101 1.99 1.53 9.73
C ARG A 101 0.81 2.40 10.17
N LEU A 102 -0.33 1.77 10.50
CA LEU A 102 -1.59 2.44 10.76
C LEU A 102 -2.25 1.92 12.05
N VAL A 103 -2.63 2.83 12.94
CA VAL A 103 -3.53 2.60 14.07
C VAL A 103 -4.78 3.46 13.86
N VAL A 104 -5.95 2.86 14.02
CA VAL A 104 -7.25 3.56 13.96
C VAL A 104 -7.81 3.69 15.37
N LEU A 105 -8.17 4.91 15.76
CA LEU A 105 -8.96 5.23 16.96
C LEU A 105 -10.38 5.56 16.50
N THR A 106 -11.33 4.67 16.78
CA THR A 106 -12.69 4.70 16.21
C THR A 106 -13.75 4.67 17.30
N ASP A 107 -14.81 5.45 17.12
CA ASP A 107 -16.04 5.39 17.93
C ASP A 107 -17.22 4.76 17.20
N ILE A 108 -16.91 3.77 16.34
CA ILE A 108 -17.83 2.91 15.59
C ILE A 108 -19.07 2.53 16.39
N SER A 109 -20.24 2.77 15.80
CA SER A 109 -21.52 2.65 16.50
C SER A 109 -22.63 2.04 15.65
N THR A 110 -23.78 1.80 16.28
CA THR A 110 -25.00 1.36 15.56
C THR A 110 -25.86 2.51 15.03
N TRP A 111 -25.48 3.78 15.28
CA TRP A 111 -26.28 4.97 14.91
C TRP A 111 -25.55 5.95 14.00
N GLU A 112 -24.22 5.97 14.04
CA GLU A 112 -23.34 6.53 13.01
C GLU A 112 -22.70 5.35 12.27
N PRO A 113 -23.03 5.13 10.98
CA PRO A 113 -22.50 4.01 10.22
C PRO A 113 -21.16 4.29 9.52
N ASP A 114 -20.65 5.52 9.50
CA ASP A 114 -19.54 5.89 8.60
C ASP A 114 -18.16 5.35 9.04
N ASP A 115 -17.92 5.14 10.34
CA ASP A 115 -16.81 4.31 10.84
C ASP A 115 -16.88 2.88 10.26
N HIS A 116 -18.08 2.30 10.18
CA HIS A 116 -18.30 0.93 9.71
C HIS A 116 -18.09 0.84 8.19
N GLU A 117 -18.60 1.82 7.43
CA GLU A 117 -18.31 2.00 6.01
C GLU A 117 -16.79 2.15 5.76
N SER A 118 -16.13 3.02 6.54
CA SER A 118 -14.68 3.30 6.46
C SER A 118 -13.83 2.09 6.84
N LEU A 119 -14.25 1.29 7.83
CA LEU A 119 -13.56 0.05 8.20
C LEU A 119 -13.63 -1.00 7.10
N ILE A 120 -14.78 -1.16 6.45
CA ILE A 120 -14.93 -2.07 5.30
C ILE A 120 -14.01 -1.62 4.16
N ARG A 121 -13.99 -0.32 3.84
CA ARG A 121 -13.09 0.23 2.82
C ARG A 121 -11.62 0.03 3.18
N LEU A 122 -11.23 0.24 4.44
CA LEU A 122 -9.87 -0.02 4.91
C LEU A 122 -9.49 -1.50 4.74
N LEU A 123 -10.35 -2.45 5.11
CA LEU A 123 -10.03 -3.88 5.03
C LEU A 123 -9.91 -4.40 3.59
N VAL A 124 -10.66 -3.87 2.62
CA VAL A 124 -10.42 -4.22 1.21
C VAL A 124 -9.16 -3.57 0.62
N HIS A 125 -8.51 -2.68 1.37
CA HIS A 125 -7.16 -2.13 1.10
C HIS A 125 -6.11 -2.63 2.11
N ALA A 126 -6.37 -3.74 2.83
CA ALA A 126 -5.43 -4.26 3.83
C ALA A 126 -4.09 -4.75 3.23
N ASP A 127 -3.99 -4.89 1.90
CA ASP A 127 -2.72 -5.07 1.16
C ASP A 127 -1.84 -3.81 1.11
N MET A 128 -2.40 -2.64 1.39
CA MET A 128 -1.73 -1.34 1.31
C MET A 128 -1.27 -0.80 2.68
N PHE A 129 -1.87 -1.24 3.79
CA PHE A 129 -1.56 -0.79 5.15
C PHE A 129 -1.10 -1.92 6.07
N GLU A 130 -0.10 -1.66 6.90
CA GLU A 130 0.20 -2.50 8.06
C GLU A 130 -0.67 -2.00 9.20
N ILE A 131 -1.88 -2.58 9.27
CA ILE A 131 -2.86 -2.25 10.30
C ILE A 131 -2.34 -2.83 11.62
N GLU A 132 -1.93 -1.97 12.52
CA GLU A 132 -1.30 -2.29 13.81
C GLU A 132 -2.30 -2.23 14.97
N GLY A 133 -3.38 -1.47 14.82
CA GLY A 133 -4.45 -1.40 15.82
C GLY A 133 -5.78 -0.93 15.22
N ILE A 134 -6.87 -1.59 15.64
CA ILE A 134 -8.25 -1.13 15.46
C ILE A 134 -8.79 -0.93 16.88
N VAL A 135 -8.75 0.31 17.36
CA VAL A 135 -8.92 0.64 18.78
C VAL A 135 -10.27 1.33 18.98
N ILE A 136 -11.18 0.64 19.64
CA ILE A 136 -12.50 1.17 19.97
C ILE A 136 -12.34 2.13 21.15
N THR A 137 -12.67 3.40 20.95
CA THR A 137 -12.54 4.47 21.94
C THR A 137 -13.73 5.43 21.87
N THR A 138 -13.61 6.61 22.46
CA THR A 138 -14.67 7.62 22.53
C THR A 138 -14.64 8.58 21.35
N GLY A 139 -15.73 9.32 21.13
CA GLY A 139 -15.87 10.38 20.14
C GLY A 139 -17.29 10.97 20.19
N TRP A 140 -17.78 11.56 19.10
CA TRP A 140 -19.14 12.12 19.05
C TRP A 140 -20.24 11.06 19.08
N SER A 141 -19.96 9.84 18.64
CA SER A 141 -20.85 8.68 18.71
C SER A 141 -20.82 8.00 20.08
N MET A 142 -19.74 8.11 20.84
CA MET A 142 -19.58 7.47 22.16
C MET A 142 -18.79 8.31 23.16
N ASP A 143 -19.42 8.90 24.18
CA ASP A 143 -18.70 9.61 25.27
C ASP A 143 -18.23 8.69 26.41
N ASN A 144 -18.92 7.54 26.59
CA ASN A 144 -18.62 6.52 27.61
C ASN A 144 -18.68 5.10 27.00
N VAL A 145 -17.53 4.57 26.59
CA VAL A 145 -17.42 3.23 25.97
C VAL A 145 -17.90 2.12 26.90
N ASN A 146 -17.91 2.31 28.22
CA ASN A 146 -18.39 1.27 29.15
C ASN A 146 -19.88 0.92 28.98
N GLU A 147 -20.70 1.83 28.44
CA GLU A 147 -22.13 1.59 28.21
C GLU A 147 -22.41 0.86 26.88
N VAL A 148 -21.39 0.78 26.00
CA VAL A 148 -21.52 0.41 24.59
C VAL A 148 -20.41 -0.55 24.12
N LYS A 149 -19.77 -1.28 25.03
CA LYS A 149 -18.67 -2.23 24.73
C LYS A 149 -19.00 -3.25 23.62
N GLN A 150 -20.27 -3.60 23.45
CA GLN A 150 -20.78 -4.44 22.37
C GLN A 150 -20.55 -3.85 20.96
N PHE A 151 -20.24 -2.56 20.79
CA PHE A 151 -19.93 -1.99 19.47
C PHE A 151 -18.59 -2.48 18.92
N LYS A 152 -17.69 -3.01 19.77
CA LYS A 152 -16.54 -3.80 19.31
C LYS A 152 -16.98 -4.98 18.42
N ASP A 153 -18.16 -5.53 18.65
CA ASP A 153 -18.67 -6.66 17.85
C ASP A 153 -18.85 -6.26 16.38
N ILE A 154 -19.16 -4.98 16.08
CA ILE A 154 -19.24 -4.45 14.70
C ILE A 154 -17.87 -4.60 14.01
N ALA A 155 -16.81 -4.07 14.62
CA ALA A 155 -15.46 -4.17 14.07
C ALA A 155 -15.02 -5.64 13.90
N THR A 156 -15.32 -6.52 14.87
CA THR A 156 -15.01 -7.95 14.73
C THR A 156 -15.84 -8.64 13.65
N GLY A 157 -17.11 -8.24 13.45
CA GLY A 157 -17.99 -8.76 12.39
C GLY A 157 -17.52 -8.39 10.99
N VAL A 158 -16.98 -7.17 10.84
CA VAL A 158 -16.31 -6.71 9.60
C VAL A 158 -15.04 -7.52 9.34
N ILE A 159 -14.20 -7.73 10.36
CA ILE A 159 -13.00 -8.58 10.24
C ILE A 159 -13.35 -10.03 9.91
N GLU A 160 -14.49 -10.54 10.39
CA GLU A 160 -14.99 -11.88 10.03
C GLU A 160 -15.54 -11.95 8.60
N ALA A 161 -16.15 -10.89 8.09
CA ALA A 161 -16.48 -10.80 6.67
C ALA A 161 -15.22 -10.77 5.81
N TYR A 162 -14.24 -9.92 6.17
CA TYR A 162 -12.93 -9.91 5.54
C TYR A 162 -12.29 -11.30 5.53
N GLY A 163 -12.31 -12.02 6.65
CA GLY A 163 -11.78 -13.39 6.72
C GLY A 163 -12.47 -14.40 5.79
N ARG A 164 -13.76 -14.22 5.49
CA ARG A 164 -14.50 -15.05 4.52
C ARG A 164 -14.15 -14.70 3.07
N ASP A 165 -13.90 -13.43 2.78
CA ASP A 165 -13.63 -12.93 1.43
C ASP A 165 -12.11 -12.88 1.10
N LEU A 166 -11.25 -12.99 2.11
CA LEU A 166 -9.79 -13.01 2.01
C LEU A 166 -9.23 -14.02 0.99
N PRO A 167 -9.76 -15.25 0.83
CA PRO A 167 -9.33 -16.17 -0.24
C PRO A 167 -9.56 -15.64 -1.67
N ASN A 168 -10.46 -14.66 -1.84
CA ASN A 168 -10.65 -13.95 -3.10
C ASN A 168 -9.70 -12.75 -3.21
N LEU A 169 -9.60 -11.90 -2.17
CA LEU A 169 -8.69 -10.75 -2.12
C LEU A 169 -7.23 -11.15 -2.34
N ALA A 170 -6.77 -12.22 -1.70
CA ALA A 170 -5.40 -12.75 -1.78
C ALA A 170 -4.95 -13.12 -3.20
N LYS A 171 -5.90 -13.36 -4.13
CA LYS A 171 -5.58 -13.63 -5.54
C LYS A 171 -4.98 -12.40 -6.24
N ARG A 172 -5.31 -11.17 -5.80
CA ARG A 172 -4.78 -9.91 -6.38
C ARG A 172 -3.25 -9.87 -6.41
N SER A 173 -2.61 -10.46 -5.40
CA SER A 173 -1.15 -10.55 -5.25
C SER A 173 -0.61 -11.99 -5.34
N ASN A 174 -1.43 -12.96 -5.76
CA ASN A 174 -1.09 -14.39 -5.81
C ASN A 174 -0.57 -14.94 -4.46
N GLN A 175 -1.12 -14.47 -3.35
CA GLN A 175 -0.72 -14.89 -2.01
C GLN A 175 -1.28 -16.29 -1.68
N ASN A 176 -0.40 -17.19 -1.23
CA ASN A 176 -0.71 -18.60 -0.98
C ASN A 176 -0.52 -19.02 0.49
N GLY A 177 -0.45 -18.06 1.41
CA GLY A 177 -0.25 -18.28 2.85
C GLY A 177 -0.17 -16.96 3.61
N PHE A 178 0.13 -17.04 4.91
CA PHE A 178 0.38 -15.87 5.77
C PHE A 178 1.82 -15.91 6.28
N ALA A 179 2.42 -14.73 6.44
CA ALA A 179 3.68 -14.54 7.13
C ALA A 179 3.50 -14.85 8.63
N HIS A 180 4.61 -15.02 9.36
CA HIS A 180 4.53 -15.11 10.82
C HIS A 180 4.17 -13.75 11.43
N ASP A 181 3.42 -13.78 12.53
CA ASP A 181 3.09 -12.56 13.26
C ASP A 181 4.37 -11.84 13.71
N LYS A 182 4.37 -10.50 13.55
CA LYS A 182 5.51 -9.57 13.79
C LYS A 182 6.55 -9.46 12.68
N GLU A 183 6.34 -10.07 11.50
CA GLU A 183 7.10 -9.67 10.30
C GLU A 183 6.56 -8.35 9.72
N ARG A 184 7.46 -7.39 9.45
CA ARG A 184 7.11 -6.10 8.82
C ARG A 184 6.49 -6.36 7.44
N GLN A 185 5.31 -5.82 7.20
CA GLN A 185 4.51 -6.17 6.01
C GLN A 185 4.92 -5.38 4.77
N GLN A 186 4.96 -6.06 3.63
CA GLN A 186 5.19 -5.46 2.31
C GLN A 186 3.88 -5.13 1.60
N ILE A 187 3.88 -4.09 0.76
CA ILE A 187 2.73 -3.74 -0.09
C ILE A 187 2.36 -4.93 -0.99
N GLY A 188 1.07 -5.27 -1.02
CA GLY A 188 0.53 -6.44 -1.70
C GLY A 188 0.28 -7.65 -0.77
N TYR A 189 0.84 -7.68 0.44
CA TYR A 189 0.58 -8.75 1.41
C TYR A 189 -0.75 -8.53 2.14
N TRP A 190 -1.64 -9.52 2.17
CA TRP A 190 -2.89 -9.49 2.91
C TRP A 190 -2.72 -10.09 4.32
N PRO A 191 -3.02 -9.35 5.41
CA PRO A 191 -3.01 -9.91 6.76
C PRO A 191 -4.12 -10.94 6.96
N SER A 192 -3.93 -11.86 7.91
CA SER A 192 -4.99 -12.80 8.31
C SER A 192 -6.09 -12.09 9.12
N ALA A 193 -7.30 -12.66 9.16
CA ALA A 193 -8.36 -12.14 10.02
C ALA A 193 -8.00 -12.26 11.52
N ASP A 194 -7.25 -13.30 11.91
CA ASP A 194 -6.82 -13.50 13.29
C ASP A 194 -5.80 -12.43 13.73
N TYR A 195 -4.83 -12.08 12.87
CA TYR A 195 -3.91 -10.95 13.07
C TYR A 195 -4.66 -9.63 13.34
N LEU A 196 -5.74 -9.36 12.59
CA LEU A 196 -6.56 -8.16 12.77
C LEU A 196 -7.39 -8.23 14.07
N LYS A 197 -7.93 -9.41 14.42
CA LYS A 197 -8.65 -9.63 15.69
C LYS A 197 -7.76 -9.42 16.90
N GLU A 198 -6.52 -9.93 16.88
CA GLU A 198 -5.52 -9.73 17.95
C GLU A 198 -5.16 -8.25 18.13
N ARG A 199 -5.21 -7.46 17.05
CA ARG A 199 -4.99 -6.01 17.03
C ARG A 199 -6.28 -5.19 17.26
N THR A 200 -7.40 -5.83 17.57
CA THR A 200 -8.67 -5.14 17.85
C THR A 200 -8.92 -5.07 19.36
N MET A 201 -8.87 -3.88 19.95
CA MET A 201 -8.88 -3.67 21.41
C MET A 201 -9.62 -2.40 21.84
N PHE A 202 -9.69 -2.12 23.13
CA PHE A 202 -10.26 -0.89 23.66
C PHE A 202 -9.16 0.13 23.97
N GLY A 203 -9.43 1.40 23.68
CA GLY A 203 -8.62 2.54 24.09
C GLY A 203 -9.14 3.18 25.38
N SER A 204 -8.98 4.50 25.50
CA SER A 204 -9.62 5.33 26.51
C SER A 204 -11.13 5.11 26.51
N LEU A 205 -11.72 5.00 27.70
CA LEU A 205 -13.13 4.62 27.88
C LEU A 205 -14.07 5.81 28.15
N TYR A 206 -13.52 6.98 28.43
CA TYR A 206 -14.24 8.20 28.75
C TYR A 206 -13.67 9.38 27.96
N MET A 207 -14.53 10.18 27.35
CA MET A 207 -14.16 11.28 26.47
C MET A 207 -13.52 12.44 27.24
N GLY A 208 -12.56 13.11 26.60
CA GLY A 208 -12.01 14.39 27.04
C GLY A 208 -10.67 14.30 27.77
N MET A 209 -9.94 15.41 27.72
CA MET A 209 -8.61 15.56 28.30
C MET A 209 -8.58 15.42 29.82
N ASP A 210 -9.69 15.70 30.53
CA ASP A 210 -9.77 15.56 32.00
C ASP A 210 -9.80 14.10 32.47
N LYS A 211 -9.86 13.15 31.53
CA LYS A 211 -9.79 11.70 31.78
C LYS A 211 -8.37 11.14 31.61
N VAL A 212 -7.48 11.85 30.93
CA VAL A 212 -6.09 11.42 30.71
C VAL A 212 -5.35 11.41 32.05
N GLY A 213 -4.70 10.29 32.37
CA GLY A 213 -3.99 10.13 33.65
C GLY A 213 -3.84 8.67 34.10
N PRO A 214 -3.51 8.43 35.39
CA PRO A 214 -3.20 7.09 35.91
C PRO A 214 -4.31 6.06 35.74
N GLU A 215 -5.57 6.48 35.83
CA GLU A 215 -6.75 5.60 35.83
C GLU A 215 -7.32 5.30 34.43
N ASN A 216 -6.70 5.83 33.36
CA ASN A 216 -7.18 5.70 31.98
C ASN A 216 -6.18 4.97 31.05
N ILE A 217 -5.14 4.34 31.61
CA ILE A 217 -4.26 3.43 30.87
C ILE A 217 -5.10 2.28 30.28
N SER A 218 -4.93 2.00 28.99
CA SER A 218 -5.74 1.06 28.22
C SER A 218 -4.87 0.13 27.35
N ASP A 219 -5.45 -0.95 26.84
CA ASP A 219 -4.76 -1.83 25.87
C ASP A 219 -4.32 -1.02 24.64
N GLY A 220 -5.19 -0.13 24.14
CA GLY A 220 -4.90 0.74 23.00
C GLY A 220 -3.78 1.76 23.26
N SER A 221 -3.73 2.39 24.43
CA SER A 221 -2.62 3.32 24.74
C SER A 221 -1.31 2.57 24.95
N ASN A 222 -1.34 1.41 25.61
CA ASN A 222 -0.18 0.52 25.76
C ASN A 222 0.35 0.01 24.42
N LEU A 223 -0.53 -0.33 23.47
CA LEU A 223 -0.17 -0.70 22.10
C LEU A 223 0.63 0.43 21.43
N ILE A 224 0.14 1.67 21.46
CA ILE A 224 0.83 2.80 20.81
C ILE A 224 2.21 3.02 21.42
N VAL A 225 2.34 2.95 22.75
CA VAL A 225 3.64 3.03 23.45
C VAL A 225 4.57 1.89 23.01
N GLN A 226 4.07 0.66 22.90
CA GLN A 226 4.85 -0.49 22.43
C GLN A 226 5.33 -0.28 20.99
N LEU A 227 4.43 0.02 20.04
CA LEU A 227 4.74 0.17 18.62
C LEU A 227 5.82 1.23 18.37
N ALA A 228 5.80 2.32 19.15
CA ALA A 228 6.79 3.40 19.07
C ALA A 228 8.17 3.02 19.66
N SER A 229 8.23 1.99 20.51
CA SER A 229 9.47 1.44 21.08
C SER A 229 10.14 0.36 20.22
N GLU A 230 9.48 -0.09 19.15
CA GLU A 230 9.99 -1.14 18.28
C GLU A 230 11.11 -0.64 17.36
N ASP A 231 12.09 -1.51 17.09
CA ASP A 231 13.10 -1.29 16.06
C ASP A 231 12.44 -1.39 14.69
N ASP A 232 11.87 -0.28 14.22
CA ASP A 232 11.33 -0.05 12.89
C ASP A 232 11.31 1.45 12.61
N ASP A 233 12.10 1.94 11.66
CA ASP A 233 12.25 3.39 11.38
C ASP A 233 10.97 4.07 10.86
N ARG A 234 9.97 3.32 10.37
CA ARG A 234 8.75 3.90 9.77
C ARG A 234 7.96 4.80 10.74
N PRO A 235 7.20 5.78 10.21
CA PRO A 235 6.10 6.43 10.92
C PRO A 235 5.14 5.41 11.57
N ILE A 236 4.46 5.83 12.63
CA ILE A 236 3.17 5.26 13.02
C ILE A 236 2.11 6.34 12.81
N TRP A 237 1.20 6.10 11.88
CA TRP A 237 0.04 6.95 11.68
C TRP A 237 -1.08 6.53 12.61
N VAL A 238 -1.59 7.46 13.41
CA VAL A 238 -2.74 7.26 14.29
C VAL A 238 -3.88 8.13 13.75
N CYS A 239 -4.85 7.48 13.12
CA CYS A 239 -6.04 8.13 12.56
C CYS A 239 -7.13 8.18 13.62
N PHE A 240 -7.65 9.36 13.93
CA PHE A 240 -8.80 9.53 14.82
C PHE A 240 -10.04 9.69 13.96
N TRP A 241 -10.83 8.63 13.94
CA TRP A 241 -12.18 8.60 13.37
C TRP A 241 -13.16 9.18 14.41
N GLY A 242 -12.86 8.92 15.70
CA GLY A 242 -13.43 9.63 16.83
C GLY A 242 -12.43 10.51 17.59
N GLY A 243 -12.43 10.36 18.91
CA GLY A 243 -11.55 11.03 19.86
C GLY A 243 -10.11 10.49 19.84
N GLY A 244 -9.16 11.38 20.17
CA GLY A 244 -7.72 11.13 20.18
C GLY A 244 -7.14 10.91 21.59
N ASN A 245 -8.00 10.85 22.60
CA ASN A 245 -7.62 10.68 24.00
C ASN A 245 -6.83 9.39 24.27
N THR A 246 -6.94 8.36 23.42
CA THR A 246 -6.09 7.16 23.52
C THR A 246 -4.63 7.45 23.13
N LEU A 247 -4.38 8.29 22.11
CA LEU A 247 -3.02 8.76 21.83
C LEU A 247 -2.55 9.72 22.95
N ALA A 248 -3.41 10.63 23.40
CA ALA A 248 -3.07 11.54 24.49
C ALA A 248 -2.69 10.80 25.79
N GLN A 249 -3.36 9.68 26.07
CA GLN A 249 -3.01 8.78 27.16
C GLN A 249 -1.64 8.11 26.94
N ALA A 250 -1.31 7.68 25.72
CA ALA A 250 0.01 7.13 25.39
C ALA A 250 1.13 8.18 25.54
N ILE A 251 0.89 9.42 25.08
CA ILE A 251 1.77 10.58 25.30
C ILE A 251 2.01 10.80 26.79
N TRP A 252 0.94 10.87 27.59
CA TRP A 252 1.03 11.04 29.04
C TRP A 252 1.82 9.91 29.72
N GLN A 253 1.58 8.65 29.34
CA GLN A 253 2.35 7.50 29.85
C GLN A 253 3.85 7.64 29.57
N VAL A 254 4.24 7.99 28.34
CA VAL A 254 5.65 8.17 27.97
C VAL A 254 6.27 9.36 28.71
N GLU A 255 5.54 10.44 28.92
CA GLU A 255 5.99 11.56 29.74
C GLU A 255 6.32 11.12 31.18
N GLN A 256 5.46 10.31 31.81
CA GLN A 256 5.69 9.81 33.18
C GLN A 256 6.86 8.81 33.24
N ASP A 257 6.93 7.88 32.29
CA ASP A 257 7.85 6.73 32.34
C ASP A 257 9.25 7.04 31.78
N GLN A 258 9.34 7.98 30.83
CA GLN A 258 10.58 8.24 30.05
C GLN A 258 11.03 9.71 30.08
N GLY A 259 10.20 10.62 30.58
CA GLY A 259 10.48 12.05 30.67
C GLY A 259 10.62 12.75 29.31
N GLU A 260 10.99 14.03 29.35
CA GLU A 260 11.03 14.94 28.20
C GLU A 260 11.81 14.38 27.00
N SER A 261 12.97 13.75 27.20
CA SER A 261 13.78 13.20 26.10
C SER A 261 13.16 11.95 25.47
N GLY A 262 12.54 11.07 26.26
CA GLY A 262 11.81 9.92 25.72
C GLY A 262 10.52 10.34 25.01
N LEU A 263 9.80 11.30 25.60
CA LEU A 263 8.61 11.92 25.00
C LEU A 263 8.92 12.55 23.64
N LYS A 264 10.01 13.30 23.50
CA LYS A 264 10.39 13.90 22.21
C LYS A 264 10.64 12.82 21.13
N VAL A 265 11.31 11.71 21.48
CA VAL A 265 11.53 10.59 20.55
C VAL A 265 10.20 9.93 20.15
N PHE A 266 9.29 9.74 21.12
CA PHE A 266 7.96 9.19 20.88
C PHE A 266 7.12 10.10 19.97
N LEU A 267 7.04 11.41 20.24
CA LEU A 267 6.25 12.35 19.44
C LEU A 267 6.73 12.39 17.99
N ASN A 268 8.04 12.46 17.75
CA ASN A 268 8.63 12.40 16.40
C ASN A 268 8.40 11.05 15.68
N LYS A 269 7.97 10.01 16.40
CA LYS A 269 7.57 8.71 15.84
C LYS A 269 6.13 8.70 15.34
N ILE A 270 5.24 9.40 16.04
CA ILE A 270 3.81 9.42 15.78
C ILE A 270 3.44 10.51 14.76
N ARG A 271 2.50 10.20 13.87
CA ARG A 271 1.76 11.15 13.04
C ARG A 271 0.28 11.02 13.42
N ALA A 272 -0.40 12.13 13.65
CA ALA A 272 -1.83 12.16 13.98
C ALA A 272 -2.64 12.72 12.81
N TYR A 273 -3.72 12.03 12.42
CA TYR A 273 -4.72 12.55 11.49
C TYR A 273 -6.09 12.51 12.17
N ALA A 274 -6.60 13.67 12.54
CA ALA A 274 -7.89 13.84 13.20
C ALA A 274 -8.98 14.21 12.19
N ILE A 275 -10.06 13.43 12.17
CA ILE A 275 -11.30 13.74 11.45
C ILE A 275 -12.12 14.68 12.35
N THR A 276 -12.07 15.98 12.01
CA THR A 276 -12.44 17.12 12.86
C THR A 276 -11.87 16.99 14.30
N ASP A 277 -12.44 17.72 15.26
CA ASP A 277 -12.14 17.57 16.68
C ASP A 277 -13.36 16.94 17.37
N GLN A 278 -13.20 15.71 17.87
CA GLN A 278 -14.31 14.88 18.37
C GLN A 278 -14.15 14.42 19.83
N ASP A 279 -13.03 14.71 20.49
CA ASP A 279 -12.80 14.36 21.90
C ASP A 279 -13.45 15.38 22.88
N ARG A 280 -14.62 15.90 22.50
CA ARG A 280 -15.45 16.79 23.33
C ARG A 280 -16.90 16.72 22.88
N PRO A 281 -17.88 17.03 23.75
CA PRO A 281 -19.28 17.12 23.33
C PRO A 281 -19.45 18.11 22.17
N GLN A 282 -20.29 17.79 21.19
CA GLN A 282 -20.52 18.67 20.04
C GLN A 282 -20.87 20.10 20.48
N LYS A 283 -20.19 21.09 19.89
CA LYS A 283 -20.36 22.53 20.17
C LYS A 283 -20.01 22.96 21.61
N SER A 284 -19.22 22.15 22.33
CA SER A 284 -18.56 22.56 23.57
C SER A 284 -17.21 23.23 23.32
N SER A 285 -16.60 23.76 24.39
CA SER A 285 -15.28 24.39 24.35
C SER A 285 -14.19 23.37 23.98
N PHE A 286 -13.28 23.77 23.09
CA PHE A 286 -12.10 22.99 22.72
C PHE A 286 -11.13 22.73 23.89
N GLU A 287 -11.18 23.50 24.98
CA GLU A 287 -10.29 23.32 26.14
C GLU A 287 -10.44 21.96 26.84
N THR A 288 -11.55 21.24 26.66
CA THR A 288 -11.73 19.88 27.18
C THR A 288 -11.24 18.79 26.22
N SER A 289 -10.83 19.13 25.00
CA SER A 289 -10.40 18.17 23.98
C SER A 289 -8.91 17.82 24.11
N SER A 290 -8.60 16.52 24.10
CA SER A 290 -7.21 16.08 24.00
C SER A 290 -6.57 16.40 22.64
N HIS A 291 -7.36 16.61 21.57
CA HIS A 291 -6.86 17.08 20.28
C HIS A 291 -6.28 18.50 20.41
N ALA A 292 -7.02 19.41 21.03
CA ALA A 292 -6.57 20.78 21.28
C ALA A 292 -5.36 20.82 22.23
N TRP A 293 -5.32 19.97 23.25
CA TRP A 293 -4.13 19.79 24.09
C TRP A 293 -2.91 19.35 23.26
N MET A 294 -3.02 18.29 22.45
CA MET A 294 -1.91 17.81 21.61
C MET A 294 -1.39 18.89 20.65
N ARG A 295 -2.28 19.63 19.98
CA ARG A 295 -1.94 20.73 19.06
C ARG A 295 -1.35 21.97 19.75
N ARG A 296 -1.55 22.14 21.05
CA ARG A 296 -1.03 23.27 21.81
C ARG A 296 0.31 22.97 22.47
N GLU A 297 0.45 21.79 23.10
CA GLU A 297 1.67 21.46 23.85
C GLU A 297 2.77 20.85 22.96
N PHE A 298 2.43 20.18 21.84
CA PHE A 298 3.38 19.36 21.06
C PHE A 298 3.51 19.71 19.58
N ALA A 299 3.03 20.87 19.13
CA ALA A 299 3.07 21.27 17.72
C ALA A 299 4.47 21.21 17.06
N ASP A 300 5.53 21.44 17.83
CA ASP A 300 6.92 21.42 17.33
C ASP A 300 7.50 20.00 17.13
N ASP A 301 6.85 18.95 17.67
CA ASP A 301 7.35 17.57 17.71
C ASP A 301 6.36 16.51 17.21
N LEU A 302 5.05 16.81 17.18
CA LEU A 302 3.99 15.93 16.71
C LEU A 302 3.42 16.48 15.40
N LEU A 303 3.62 15.74 14.30
CA LEU A 303 2.90 16.03 13.07
C LEU A 303 1.42 15.72 13.29
N PHE A 304 0.61 16.78 13.38
CA PHE A 304 -0.83 16.70 13.57
C PHE A 304 -1.55 17.31 12.36
N ILE A 305 -2.47 16.56 11.76
CA ILE A 305 -3.42 17.03 10.76
C ILE A 305 -4.80 17.07 11.41
N TRP A 306 -5.43 18.25 11.42
CA TRP A 306 -6.84 18.42 11.76
C TRP A 306 -7.59 18.67 10.44
N ASP A 307 -8.24 17.62 9.94
CA ASP A 307 -9.07 17.71 8.75
C ASP A 307 -10.46 18.23 9.10
N ASP A 308 -10.88 19.29 8.41
CA ASP A 308 -12.23 19.81 8.44
C ASP A 308 -12.82 20.08 7.05
N CYS A 309 -12.15 19.61 6.00
CA CYS A 309 -12.59 19.72 4.60
C CYS A 309 -12.81 18.37 3.93
N ALA A 310 -11.83 17.46 3.99
CA ALA A 310 -11.86 16.23 3.21
C ALA A 310 -12.96 15.28 3.72
N TRP A 311 -13.15 15.17 5.04
CA TRP A 311 -14.27 14.43 5.65
C TRP A 311 -15.62 15.00 5.20
N LYS A 312 -15.80 16.33 5.26
CA LYS A 312 -17.04 16.99 4.82
C LYS A 312 -17.29 16.78 3.32
N TYR A 313 -16.23 16.79 2.52
CA TYR A 313 -16.28 16.55 1.09
C TYR A 313 -16.68 15.11 0.78
N GLN A 314 -16.04 14.12 1.42
CA GLN A 314 -16.33 12.70 1.28
C GLN A 314 -17.78 12.39 1.73
N ASN A 315 -18.16 12.80 2.94
CA ASN A 315 -19.50 12.61 3.48
C ASN A 315 -20.60 13.19 2.56
N GLY A 316 -20.39 14.41 2.04
CA GLY A 316 -21.34 15.06 1.15
C GLY A 316 -21.40 14.45 -0.26
N THR A 317 -20.24 14.13 -0.84
CA THR A 317 -20.15 13.65 -2.22
C THR A 317 -20.58 12.19 -2.34
N GLY A 318 -20.17 11.33 -1.39
CA GLY A 318 -20.59 9.94 -1.36
C GLY A 318 -22.11 9.80 -1.18
N LYS A 319 -22.70 10.61 -0.29
CA LYS A 319 -24.16 10.73 -0.14
C LYS A 319 -24.87 11.14 -1.42
N ASN A 320 -24.34 12.12 -2.15
CA ASN A 320 -24.90 12.55 -3.44
C ASN A 320 -24.77 11.48 -4.54
N LYS A 321 -23.83 10.54 -4.39
CA LYS A 321 -23.55 9.44 -5.31
C LYS A 321 -23.93 8.07 -4.73
N TRP A 322 -24.88 8.02 -3.80
CA TRP A 322 -25.25 6.79 -3.10
C TRP A 322 -25.60 5.61 -4.04
N ALA A 323 -26.21 5.90 -5.19
CA ALA A 323 -26.54 4.87 -6.19
C ALA A 323 -25.30 4.07 -6.63
N ASP A 324 -24.14 4.73 -6.77
CA ASP A 324 -22.88 4.09 -7.15
C ASP A 324 -22.40 3.12 -6.05
N TYR A 325 -22.61 3.47 -4.76
CA TYR A 325 -22.30 2.60 -3.61
C TYR A 325 -23.25 1.42 -3.50
N GLU A 326 -24.55 1.64 -3.71
CA GLU A 326 -25.58 0.59 -3.73
C GLU A 326 -25.35 -0.41 -4.89
N GLU A 327 -24.84 0.07 -6.03
CA GLU A 327 -24.53 -0.76 -7.20
C GLU A 327 -23.18 -1.50 -7.08
N HIS A 328 -22.10 -0.83 -6.68
CA HIS A 328 -20.73 -1.37 -6.79
C HIS A 328 -20.08 -1.78 -5.46
N ILE A 329 -20.63 -1.38 -4.31
CA ILE A 329 -20.04 -1.68 -3.00
C ILE A 329 -20.94 -2.63 -2.21
N GLN A 330 -22.22 -2.30 -2.07
CA GLN A 330 -23.15 -3.15 -1.33
C GLN A 330 -23.33 -4.52 -2.01
N ASN A 331 -23.59 -5.56 -1.21
CA ASN A 331 -23.82 -6.94 -1.63
C ASN A 331 -22.65 -7.63 -2.36
N HIS A 332 -21.48 -6.99 -2.47
CA HIS A 332 -20.25 -7.60 -2.99
C HIS A 332 -19.56 -8.42 -1.89
N GLY A 333 -19.77 -9.74 -1.91
CA GLY A 333 -19.23 -10.68 -0.91
C GLY A 333 -19.76 -10.45 0.51
N SER A 334 -19.05 -11.00 1.50
CA SER A 334 -19.39 -10.87 2.92
C SER A 334 -19.24 -9.44 3.44
N LEU A 335 -18.22 -8.71 2.96
CA LEU A 335 -17.94 -7.32 3.32
C LEU A 335 -19.00 -6.37 2.75
N GLY A 336 -19.30 -6.45 1.46
CA GLY A 336 -20.34 -5.63 0.83
C GLY A 336 -21.74 -5.93 1.39
N SER A 337 -21.98 -7.14 1.90
CA SER A 337 -23.23 -7.48 2.60
C SER A 337 -23.35 -6.84 4.01
N GLN A 338 -22.24 -6.36 4.58
CA GLN A 338 -22.23 -5.62 5.86
C GLN A 338 -22.18 -4.10 5.66
N TYR A 339 -21.75 -3.61 4.49
CA TYR A 339 -21.65 -2.19 4.19
C TYR A 339 -23.02 -1.51 4.41
N PRO A 340 -23.17 -0.70 5.48
CA PRO A 340 -24.46 -0.16 5.88
C PRO A 340 -24.91 0.94 4.91
N LYS A 341 -26.09 1.50 5.15
CA LYS A 341 -26.52 2.72 4.48
C LYS A 341 -26.28 3.91 5.40
N TYR A 342 -25.63 4.95 4.87
CA TYR A 342 -25.40 6.20 5.58
C TYR A 342 -26.64 6.76 6.29
N VAL A 343 -26.39 7.44 7.41
CA VAL A 343 -27.39 8.28 8.10
C VAL A 343 -27.14 9.75 7.75
N TRP A 344 -25.93 10.26 8.01
CA TRP A 344 -25.58 11.66 7.81
C TRP A 344 -24.81 11.93 6.52
N GLY A 345 -23.72 11.19 6.30
CA GLY A 345 -22.90 11.16 5.08
C GLY A 345 -22.22 9.80 4.94
N VAL A 346 -21.51 9.60 3.82
CA VAL A 346 -20.81 8.34 3.52
C VAL A 346 -19.32 8.44 3.85
N GLU A 347 -18.81 7.52 4.65
CA GLU A 347 -17.38 7.35 4.97
C GLU A 347 -16.64 8.63 5.42
N GLY A 348 -17.15 9.33 6.44
CA GLY A 348 -16.53 10.54 6.98
C GLY A 348 -15.03 10.38 7.27
N ASP A 349 -14.63 9.24 7.83
CA ASP A 349 -13.27 9.05 8.34
C ASP A 349 -12.23 8.60 7.31
N THR A 350 -12.71 8.07 6.20
CA THR A 350 -11.87 7.47 5.17
C THR A 350 -10.73 8.36 4.63
N PRO A 351 -10.88 9.70 4.50
CA PRO A 351 -9.78 10.60 4.14
C PRO A 351 -8.52 10.41 4.99
N SER A 352 -8.65 10.02 6.26
CA SER A 352 -7.52 9.81 7.17
C SER A 352 -6.52 8.75 6.68
N PHE A 353 -7.00 7.61 6.17
CA PHE A 353 -6.12 6.58 5.60
C PHE A 353 -5.89 6.77 4.09
N LEU A 354 -6.80 7.44 3.36
CA LEU A 354 -6.53 7.85 1.97
C LEU A 354 -5.39 8.86 1.86
N HIS A 355 -5.13 9.67 2.88
CA HIS A 355 -3.96 10.54 2.97
C HIS A 355 -2.63 9.76 2.91
N ILE A 356 -2.64 8.56 3.50
CA ILE A 356 -1.47 7.70 3.72
C ILE A 356 -1.33 6.66 2.59
N MET A 357 -2.32 6.55 1.69
CA MET A 357 -2.37 5.56 0.62
C MET A 357 -1.10 5.59 -0.26
N PRO A 358 -0.31 4.51 -0.32
CA PRO A 358 0.96 4.51 -1.05
C PRO A 358 0.75 4.30 -2.57
N ASN A 359 0.12 5.27 -3.21
CA ASN A 359 -0.19 5.31 -4.66
C ASN A 359 0.79 6.17 -5.48
N GLY A 360 1.81 6.75 -4.82
CA GLY A 360 2.87 7.58 -5.40
C GLY A 360 2.53 9.07 -5.61
N LEU A 361 1.36 9.52 -5.13
CA LEU A 361 0.89 10.90 -5.26
C LEU A 361 1.56 11.88 -4.29
N ASN A 362 1.77 11.48 -3.04
CA ASN A 362 2.33 12.31 -1.96
C ASN A 362 3.30 11.52 -1.06
N ASP A 363 4.16 12.27 -0.40
CA ASP A 363 4.72 11.88 0.90
C ASP A 363 3.71 12.30 1.98
N PRO A 364 3.19 11.38 2.84
CA PRO A 364 2.23 11.74 3.87
C PRO A 364 2.85 12.58 5.01
N ASP A 365 4.18 12.53 5.21
CA ASP A 365 4.86 13.45 6.14
C ASP A 365 4.92 14.90 5.60
N GLN A 366 4.31 15.18 4.43
CA GLN A 366 4.25 16.49 3.79
C GLN A 366 2.80 16.86 3.43
N PRO A 367 1.96 17.34 4.37
CA PRO A 367 0.51 17.55 4.14
C PRO A 367 0.15 18.63 3.10
N THR A 368 1.12 19.45 2.69
CA THR A 368 1.03 20.39 1.56
C THR A 368 1.25 19.72 0.20
N GLN A 369 1.70 18.46 0.15
CA GLN A 369 1.56 17.62 -1.04
C GLN A 369 0.14 17.06 -1.04
N VAL A 370 -0.66 17.42 -2.05
CA VAL A 370 -2.04 16.91 -2.10
C VAL A 370 -2.05 15.39 -2.19
N SER A 371 -2.99 14.79 -1.46
CA SER A 371 -3.23 13.36 -1.31
C SER A 371 -4.68 13.01 -1.68
N TRP A 372 -5.01 11.72 -1.71
CA TRP A 372 -6.42 11.29 -1.77
C TRP A 372 -7.21 11.62 -0.49
N GLY A 373 -6.52 11.90 0.63
CA GLY A 373 -7.08 12.46 1.86
C GLY A 373 -7.07 13.99 1.91
N GLY A 374 -7.01 14.67 0.76
CA GLY A 374 -7.05 16.12 0.66
C GLY A 374 -5.68 16.81 0.76
N TYR A 375 -5.72 18.09 1.13
CA TYR A 375 -4.59 19.02 1.24
C TYR A 375 -4.76 19.83 2.53
N SER A 376 -3.67 20.10 3.25
CA SER A 376 -3.69 20.87 4.49
C SER A 376 -2.45 21.77 4.63
N GLN A 377 -2.61 22.96 5.22
CA GLN A 377 -1.52 23.91 5.46
C GLN A 377 -1.24 24.08 6.95
N TRP A 378 0.01 24.38 7.30
CA TRP A 378 0.38 24.68 8.69
C TRP A 378 -0.27 25.99 9.15
N GLY A 379 -1.07 25.93 10.19
CA GLY A 379 -1.84 27.07 10.68
C GLY A 379 -2.55 26.76 11.99
N LYS A 380 -3.52 27.61 12.33
CA LYS A 380 -4.45 27.39 13.46
C LYS A 380 -5.80 26.95 12.92
N GLY A 381 -6.51 26.09 13.65
CA GLY A 381 -7.84 25.63 13.26
C GLY A 381 -8.98 26.54 13.75
N GLU A 382 -10.20 25.99 13.79
CA GLU A 382 -11.42 26.71 14.19
C GLU A 382 -11.34 27.33 15.60
N ASP A 383 -10.52 26.76 16.48
CA ASP A 383 -10.40 27.15 17.89
C ASP A 383 -9.40 28.31 18.14
N ASP A 384 -8.64 28.74 17.12
CA ASP A 384 -7.53 29.69 17.24
C ASP A 384 -6.47 29.29 18.31
N ASN A 385 -6.40 28.01 18.71
CA ASN A 385 -5.59 27.51 19.80
C ASN A 385 -4.64 26.37 19.36
N GLY A 386 -3.34 26.51 19.60
CA GLY A 386 -2.32 25.59 19.08
C GLY A 386 -2.11 25.71 17.56
N TYR A 387 -1.14 24.94 17.04
CA TYR A 387 -0.82 24.90 15.61
C TYR A 387 -0.81 23.45 15.10
N SER A 388 -1.24 23.26 13.86
CA SER A 388 -1.32 21.97 13.17
C SER A 388 -1.44 22.18 11.66
N TYR A 389 -1.43 21.11 10.88
CA TYR A 389 -1.91 21.16 9.51
C TYR A 389 -3.44 21.19 9.48
N VAL A 390 -4.03 22.20 8.86
CA VAL A 390 -5.48 22.46 8.84
C VAL A 390 -6.00 22.72 7.43
N ASN A 391 -7.31 22.55 7.23
CA ASN A 391 -7.98 22.84 5.95
C ASN A 391 -9.45 23.31 6.10
N PHE A 392 -9.80 23.87 7.26
CA PHE A 392 -11.19 24.12 7.68
C PHE A 392 -11.87 25.33 6.99
N THR A 393 -11.09 26.30 6.51
CA THR A 393 -11.57 27.55 5.88
C THR A 393 -10.61 28.02 4.78
N GLY A 394 -10.81 29.23 4.25
CA GLY A 394 -9.81 29.92 3.44
C GLY A 394 -9.38 29.19 2.15
N ASP A 395 -8.21 29.60 1.65
CA ASP A 395 -7.59 29.04 0.44
C ASP A 395 -7.35 27.53 0.61
N GLU A 396 -6.91 27.10 1.80
CA GLU A 396 -6.61 25.71 2.13
C GLU A 396 -7.83 24.78 1.98
N SER A 397 -9.03 25.24 2.36
CA SER A 397 -10.28 24.50 2.15
C SER A 397 -10.72 24.50 0.68
N GLU A 398 -10.54 25.61 -0.05
CA GLU A 398 -10.84 25.68 -1.49
C GLU A 398 -9.92 24.75 -2.29
N ILE A 399 -8.62 24.72 -1.99
CA ILE A 399 -7.63 23.81 -2.58
C ILE A 399 -8.00 22.35 -2.26
N CYS A 400 -8.31 22.05 -1.00
CA CYS A 400 -8.74 20.71 -0.58
C CYS A 400 -9.98 20.23 -1.35
N ARG A 401 -11.04 21.05 -1.45
CA ARG A 401 -12.27 20.72 -2.20
C ARG A 401 -12.01 20.48 -3.68
N ARG A 402 -11.24 21.37 -4.31
CA ARG A 402 -10.88 21.28 -5.75
C ARG A 402 -10.15 19.97 -6.06
N TYR A 403 -9.31 19.49 -5.16
CA TYR A 403 -8.65 18.19 -5.31
C TYR A 403 -9.53 17.01 -4.90
N GLY A 404 -10.47 17.18 -3.97
CA GLY A 404 -11.58 16.25 -3.76
C GLY A 404 -12.32 15.97 -5.06
N ASP A 405 -12.72 17.01 -5.79
CA ASP A 405 -13.38 16.90 -7.10
C ASP A 405 -12.52 16.18 -8.15
N HIS A 406 -11.21 16.44 -8.18
CA HIS A 406 -10.27 15.77 -9.09
C HIS A 406 -10.09 14.28 -8.77
N PHE A 407 -9.90 13.93 -7.49
CA PHE A 407 -9.56 12.57 -7.09
C PHE A 407 -10.75 11.66 -6.78
N TYR A 408 -11.96 12.17 -6.54
CA TYR A 408 -13.10 11.35 -6.12
C TYR A 408 -13.36 10.16 -7.04
N ALA A 409 -13.26 10.35 -8.36
CA ALA A 409 -13.44 9.26 -9.31
C ALA A 409 -12.38 8.15 -9.14
N ALA A 410 -11.11 8.53 -8.96
CA ALA A 410 -10.01 7.59 -8.74
C ALA A 410 -10.14 6.84 -7.40
N THR A 411 -10.51 7.53 -6.32
CA THR A 411 -10.67 6.89 -5.00
C THR A 411 -11.87 5.94 -5.00
N PHE A 412 -13.01 6.34 -5.59
CA PHE A 412 -14.20 5.50 -5.68
C PHE A 412 -13.98 4.30 -6.59
N ASN A 413 -13.41 4.48 -7.79
CA ASN A 413 -13.08 3.38 -8.69
C ASN A 413 -12.12 2.37 -8.04
N ASN A 414 -11.15 2.82 -7.23
CA ASN A 414 -10.27 1.90 -6.52
C ASN A 414 -11.02 1.04 -5.49
N PHE A 415 -12.03 1.62 -4.83
CA PHE A 415 -12.87 0.87 -3.92
C PHE A 415 -13.77 -0.13 -4.67
N ALA A 416 -14.48 0.31 -5.71
CA ALA A 416 -15.34 -0.54 -6.53
C ALA A 416 -14.57 -1.74 -7.14
N ALA A 417 -13.42 -1.50 -7.77
CA ALA A 417 -12.57 -2.59 -8.30
C ALA A 417 -12.13 -3.58 -7.20
N ARG A 418 -11.90 -3.11 -5.96
CA ARG A 418 -11.58 -3.98 -4.83
C ARG A 418 -12.80 -4.76 -4.34
N MET A 419 -14.02 -4.26 -4.51
CA MET A 419 -15.25 -5.00 -4.26
C MET A 419 -15.51 -6.09 -5.31
N ASP A 420 -15.08 -5.91 -6.57
CA ASP A 420 -15.01 -7.03 -7.55
C ASP A 420 -14.07 -8.14 -7.05
N TRP A 421 -12.87 -7.75 -6.56
CA TRP A 421 -11.93 -8.69 -5.95
C TRP A 421 -12.53 -9.38 -4.73
N VAL A 422 -13.32 -8.71 -3.89
CA VAL A 422 -14.07 -9.34 -2.79
C VAL A 422 -15.04 -10.40 -3.31
N GLN A 423 -15.92 -10.03 -4.25
CA GLN A 423 -17.01 -10.89 -4.70
C GLN A 423 -16.50 -12.10 -5.51
N ASN A 424 -15.59 -11.87 -6.45
CA ASN A 424 -15.23 -12.83 -7.51
C ASN A 424 -13.78 -13.33 -7.42
N GLY A 425 -12.91 -12.60 -6.70
CA GLY A 425 -11.47 -12.86 -6.70
C GLY A 425 -10.79 -12.55 -8.03
N VAL A 426 -11.40 -11.67 -8.82
CA VAL A 426 -10.93 -11.08 -10.07
C VAL A 426 -11.51 -9.66 -10.13
N GLY A 427 -10.70 -8.70 -10.55
CA GLY A 427 -11.08 -7.29 -10.73
C GLY A 427 -9.90 -6.52 -11.31
N ASN A 428 -10.06 -5.23 -11.58
CA ASN A 428 -8.98 -4.40 -12.15
C ASN A 428 -7.83 -4.17 -11.14
N ARG A 429 -6.60 -3.92 -11.61
CA ARG A 429 -5.42 -3.58 -10.79
C ARG A 429 -4.75 -2.31 -11.30
N ASN A 430 -4.32 -1.47 -10.38
CA ASN A 430 -3.76 -0.16 -10.70
C ASN A 430 -2.55 -0.26 -11.66
N PRO A 431 -2.40 0.69 -12.59
CA PRO A 431 -1.24 0.75 -13.47
C PRO A 431 0.04 1.07 -12.69
N ILE A 432 1.18 0.56 -13.14
CA ILE A 432 2.50 0.82 -12.54
C ILE A 432 3.19 1.93 -13.30
N VAL A 433 3.44 3.06 -12.64
CA VAL A 433 4.06 4.25 -13.23
C VAL A 433 5.58 4.21 -13.08
N VAL A 434 6.29 4.21 -14.20
CA VAL A 434 7.76 4.12 -14.26
C VAL A 434 8.29 5.34 -15.00
N ILE A 435 8.96 6.26 -14.31
CA ILE A 435 9.56 7.47 -14.91
C ILE A 435 11.07 7.29 -15.01
N ASP A 436 11.63 7.51 -16.20
CA ASP A 436 13.07 7.43 -16.52
C ASP A 436 13.72 6.08 -16.10
N GLY A 437 12.92 5.02 -16.05
CA GLY A 437 13.30 3.68 -15.60
C GLY A 437 13.15 3.41 -14.09
N ASP A 438 12.73 4.40 -13.29
CA ASP A 438 12.46 4.27 -11.86
C ASP A 438 10.98 3.99 -11.60
N GLY A 439 10.67 2.73 -11.29
CA GLY A 439 9.33 2.22 -10.96
C GLY A 439 9.04 2.09 -9.47
N ARG A 440 9.85 2.70 -8.59
CA ARG A 440 9.64 2.63 -7.14
C ARG A 440 8.47 3.53 -6.72
N LEU A 441 7.75 3.14 -5.66
CA LEU A 441 6.73 4.00 -5.04
C LEU A 441 7.40 5.19 -4.32
N GLY A 442 6.73 6.34 -4.35
CA GLY A 442 7.23 7.61 -3.78
C GLY A 442 7.53 8.66 -4.84
N SER A 443 8.28 9.71 -4.46
CA SER A 443 8.67 10.81 -5.35
C SER A 443 10.06 10.59 -6.00
N ILE A 444 10.36 11.34 -7.06
CA ILE A 444 11.70 11.49 -7.65
C ILE A 444 12.15 12.93 -7.48
N THR A 445 13.39 13.17 -7.05
CA THR A 445 13.99 14.51 -7.06
C THR A 445 14.94 14.67 -8.25
N ILE A 446 14.69 15.66 -9.11
CA ILE A 446 15.59 16.04 -10.21
C ILE A 446 16.18 17.43 -9.99
N LYS A 447 17.43 17.64 -10.43
CA LYS A 447 18.18 18.90 -10.22
C LYS A 447 18.66 19.52 -11.53
N PRO A 448 17.75 19.97 -12.42
CA PRO A 448 18.07 20.44 -13.75
C PRO A 448 18.75 21.82 -13.74
N GLN A 449 19.14 22.31 -14.92
CA GLN A 449 19.59 23.70 -15.08
C GLN A 449 18.38 24.61 -15.35
N VAL A 450 18.38 25.83 -14.80
CA VAL A 450 17.39 26.85 -15.19
C VAL A 450 17.43 27.12 -16.70
N GLY A 451 16.26 27.37 -17.31
CA GLY A 451 16.12 27.59 -18.74
C GLY A 451 16.33 26.36 -19.64
N SER A 452 16.62 25.18 -19.08
CA SER A 452 16.76 23.94 -19.84
C SER A 452 15.41 23.30 -20.18
N SER A 453 15.41 22.37 -21.13
CA SER A 453 14.29 21.45 -21.37
C SER A 453 14.69 20.05 -20.91
N VAL A 454 13.83 19.42 -20.12
CA VAL A 454 14.02 18.09 -19.55
C VAL A 454 12.91 17.19 -20.09
N GLU A 455 13.28 16.07 -20.72
CA GLU A 455 12.33 15.01 -21.04
C GLU A 455 12.07 14.18 -19.78
N LEU A 456 10.81 13.86 -19.52
CA LEU A 456 10.35 12.93 -18.49
C LEU A 456 9.67 11.77 -19.19
N ASP A 457 10.29 10.58 -19.16
CA ASP A 457 9.84 9.41 -19.92
C ASP A 457 9.08 8.44 -19.02
N ALA A 458 7.74 8.45 -19.10
CA ALA A 458 6.87 7.47 -18.44
C ALA A 458 6.53 6.26 -19.34
N SER A 459 7.21 6.06 -20.48
CA SER A 459 6.85 5.04 -21.47
C SER A 459 7.14 3.59 -21.09
N ALA A 460 7.86 3.40 -19.99
CA ALA A 460 8.05 2.10 -19.34
C ALA A 460 6.91 1.74 -18.36
N SER A 461 5.95 2.65 -18.13
CA SER A 461 4.75 2.38 -17.34
C SER A 461 3.91 1.30 -18.02
N TYR A 462 3.29 0.43 -17.22
CA TYR A 462 2.53 -0.71 -17.73
C TYR A 462 1.32 -1.01 -16.85
N ASP A 463 0.31 -1.60 -17.47
CA ASP A 463 -0.85 -2.12 -16.78
C ASP A 463 -0.64 -3.61 -16.41
N PRO A 464 -0.91 -4.04 -15.16
CA PRO A 464 -0.76 -5.45 -14.75
C PRO A 464 -1.73 -6.43 -15.42
N ASP A 465 -2.89 -5.96 -15.89
CA ASP A 465 -3.94 -6.75 -16.54
C ASP A 465 -3.91 -6.62 -18.07
N GLY A 466 -3.12 -5.67 -18.59
CA GLY A 466 -2.86 -5.44 -20.01
C GLY A 466 -3.70 -4.34 -20.65
N ASP A 467 -4.38 -3.54 -19.83
CA ASP A 467 -5.19 -2.41 -20.27
C ASP A 467 -4.35 -1.27 -20.89
N SER A 468 -5.03 -0.42 -21.67
CA SER A 468 -4.41 0.73 -22.31
C SER A 468 -4.26 1.91 -21.36
N LEU A 469 -3.11 2.59 -21.39
CA LEU A 469 -2.78 3.67 -20.46
C LEU A 469 -3.01 5.05 -21.07
N SER A 470 -3.73 5.89 -20.32
CA SER A 470 -3.79 7.34 -20.50
C SER A 470 -2.82 8.04 -19.54
N TYR A 471 -2.29 9.19 -19.94
CA TYR A 471 -1.27 9.94 -19.19
C TYR A 471 -1.72 11.39 -19.01
N HIS A 472 -1.47 11.96 -17.84
CA HIS A 472 -1.65 13.39 -17.57
C HIS A 472 -0.53 13.91 -16.68
N TRP A 473 0.24 14.88 -17.20
CA TRP A 473 1.32 15.54 -16.49
C TRP A 473 0.90 16.95 -16.08
N TRP A 474 0.82 17.19 -14.78
CA TRP A 474 0.34 18.45 -14.23
C TRP A 474 1.23 18.96 -13.10
N VAL A 475 1.11 20.25 -12.81
CA VAL A 475 1.86 20.93 -11.74
C VAL A 475 0.92 21.10 -10.56
N GLN A 476 1.34 20.75 -9.34
CA GLN A 476 0.65 21.20 -8.14
C GLN A 476 1.27 22.55 -7.72
N PRO A 477 0.64 23.70 -8.02
CA PRO A 477 1.24 25.02 -7.77
C PRO A 477 1.40 25.33 -6.27
N GLU A 478 0.66 24.65 -5.40
CA GLU A 478 0.77 24.77 -3.95
C GLU A 478 1.92 23.95 -3.33
N ALA A 479 2.67 23.18 -4.14
CA ALA A 479 3.78 22.35 -3.66
C ALA A 479 5.12 22.82 -4.25
N GLY A 480 6.03 23.16 -3.35
CA GLY A 480 7.34 23.76 -3.65
C GLY A 480 7.40 25.21 -3.17
N THR A 481 8.40 25.96 -3.64
CA THR A 481 8.58 27.38 -3.33
C THR A 481 8.49 28.30 -4.55
N PHE A 482 8.63 27.76 -5.76
CA PHE A 482 8.54 28.53 -7.00
C PHE A 482 7.08 28.79 -7.38
N THR A 483 6.69 30.06 -7.40
CA THR A 483 5.31 30.52 -7.69
C THR A 483 5.10 30.97 -9.13
N GLY A 484 6.14 30.94 -9.97
CA GLY A 484 6.06 31.32 -11.37
C GLY A 484 5.39 30.28 -12.27
N LYS A 485 5.22 30.62 -13.55
CA LYS A 485 4.60 29.72 -14.52
C LYS A 485 5.57 28.63 -14.98
N ILE A 486 5.22 27.36 -14.71
CA ILE A 486 5.86 26.17 -15.28
C ILE A 486 5.12 25.76 -16.55
N ASN A 487 5.85 25.29 -17.57
CA ASN A 487 5.26 24.80 -18.82
C ASN A 487 5.70 23.36 -19.10
N ILE A 488 4.74 22.49 -19.40
CA ILE A 488 4.94 21.08 -19.74
C ILE A 488 4.38 20.87 -21.14
N LEU A 489 5.26 20.56 -22.10
CA LEU A 489 4.85 20.16 -23.45
C LEU A 489 4.52 18.67 -23.47
N ASN A 490 3.60 18.28 -24.35
CA ASN A 490 3.11 16.89 -24.47
C ASN A 490 2.53 16.33 -23.16
N SER A 491 1.88 17.17 -22.35
CA SER A 491 1.38 16.81 -21.02
C SER A 491 0.35 15.67 -20.99
N ASN A 492 -0.21 15.24 -22.13
CA ASN A 492 -1.12 14.08 -22.21
C ASN A 492 -0.49 12.88 -22.94
N ALA A 493 0.85 12.81 -22.97
CA ALA A 493 1.60 11.73 -23.59
C ALA A 493 2.51 11.02 -22.58
N LYS A 494 2.93 9.81 -22.92
CA LYS A 494 3.90 9.03 -22.14
C LYS A 494 5.27 9.70 -21.95
N ASN A 495 5.69 10.57 -22.87
CA ASN A 495 6.91 11.37 -22.74
C ASN A 495 6.51 12.85 -22.72
N ALA A 496 6.78 13.54 -21.62
CA ALA A 496 6.55 14.97 -21.45
C ALA A 496 7.87 15.74 -21.53
N ILE A 497 7.81 17.02 -21.91
CA ILE A 497 8.98 17.91 -21.90
C ILE A 497 8.70 19.07 -20.95
N LEU A 498 9.37 19.04 -19.79
CA LEU A 498 9.41 20.13 -18.84
C LEU A 498 10.31 21.25 -19.37
N GLN A 499 9.75 22.46 -19.50
CA GLN A 499 10.54 23.68 -19.69
C GLN A 499 10.85 24.29 -18.31
N VAL A 500 12.11 24.18 -17.87
CA VAL A 500 12.54 24.67 -16.56
C VAL A 500 12.62 26.20 -16.60
N PRO A 501 11.89 26.94 -15.75
CA PRO A 501 11.90 28.39 -15.79
C PRO A 501 13.30 28.98 -15.56
N PRO A 502 13.73 30.03 -16.29
CA PRO A 502 15.04 30.66 -16.12
C PRO A 502 15.27 31.28 -14.74
N ASP A 503 14.19 31.59 -14.02
CA ASP A 503 14.13 32.26 -12.73
C ASP A 503 13.95 31.32 -11.53
N ALA A 504 13.65 30.03 -11.75
CA ALA A 504 13.43 29.03 -10.68
C ALA A 504 14.70 28.57 -9.93
N GLY A 505 15.82 29.29 -10.07
CA GLY A 505 17.13 28.87 -9.58
C GLY A 505 17.23 28.92 -8.05
N GLY A 506 17.33 27.76 -7.41
CA GLY A 506 17.38 27.63 -5.95
C GLY A 506 16.01 27.66 -5.27
N GLU A 507 14.92 27.54 -6.03
CA GLU A 507 13.57 27.25 -5.55
C GLU A 507 13.19 25.80 -5.92
N SER A 508 11.98 25.36 -5.56
CA SER A 508 11.45 24.05 -5.93
C SER A 508 10.04 24.12 -6.52
N PHE A 509 9.69 23.16 -7.38
CA PHE A 509 8.32 22.97 -7.86
C PHE A 509 8.01 21.49 -8.13
N HIS A 510 6.74 21.12 -8.02
CA HIS A 510 6.31 19.72 -8.06
C HIS A 510 5.42 19.43 -9.28
N ILE A 511 5.80 18.41 -10.05
CA ILE A 511 5.04 17.85 -11.16
C ILE A 511 4.48 16.49 -10.74
N ILE A 512 3.32 16.12 -11.22
CA ILE A 512 2.72 14.80 -11.03
C ILE A 512 2.51 14.18 -12.41
N CYS A 513 3.01 12.96 -12.60
CA CYS A 513 2.56 12.05 -13.64
C CYS A 513 1.38 11.26 -13.07
N GLU A 514 0.19 11.48 -13.62
CA GLU A 514 -1.02 10.72 -13.36
C GLU A 514 -1.23 9.77 -14.54
N VAL A 515 -1.39 8.47 -14.26
CA VAL A 515 -1.60 7.44 -15.26
C VAL A 515 -2.85 6.67 -14.89
N THR A 516 -3.78 6.56 -15.85
CA THR A 516 -5.08 5.89 -15.65
C THR A 516 -5.29 4.86 -16.74
N ASP A 517 -5.68 3.64 -16.34
CA ASP A 517 -5.94 2.51 -17.23
C ASP A 517 -7.27 2.65 -18.02
N SER A 518 -7.57 1.67 -18.87
CA SER A 518 -8.85 1.52 -19.60
C SER A 518 -9.77 0.42 -19.07
N GLY A 519 -9.44 -0.18 -17.93
CA GLY A 519 -10.15 -1.32 -17.35
C GLY A 519 -11.52 -0.95 -16.77
N MET A 520 -12.25 -1.97 -16.30
CA MET A 520 -13.50 -1.74 -15.56
C MET A 520 -13.17 -1.07 -14.23
N HIS A 521 -13.89 0.01 -13.90
CA HIS A 521 -13.50 0.98 -12.87
C HIS A 521 -12.08 1.51 -13.13
N ASN A 522 -11.93 2.50 -14.01
CA ASN A 522 -10.61 2.99 -14.43
C ASN A 522 -9.76 3.38 -13.22
N LEU A 523 -8.61 2.72 -13.01
CA LEU A 523 -7.75 2.94 -11.86
C LEU A 523 -6.60 3.87 -12.21
N SER A 524 -6.29 4.76 -11.27
CA SER A 524 -5.21 5.73 -11.39
C SER A 524 -4.06 5.38 -10.45
N SER A 525 -2.84 5.68 -10.90
CA SER A 525 -1.63 5.71 -10.09
C SER A 525 -0.77 6.91 -10.47
N TYR A 526 0.12 7.30 -9.56
CA TYR A 526 0.78 8.60 -9.61
C TYR A 526 2.28 8.47 -9.38
N ARG A 527 3.06 9.40 -9.95
CA ARG A 527 4.46 9.64 -9.58
C ARG A 527 4.73 11.13 -9.49
N ARG A 528 5.12 11.59 -8.31
CA ARG A 528 5.54 12.97 -8.08
C ARG A 528 7.01 13.20 -8.45
N VAL A 529 7.29 14.22 -9.25
CA VAL A 529 8.63 14.69 -9.60
C VAL A 529 8.87 16.05 -8.93
N ILE A 530 9.79 16.08 -7.97
CA ILE A 530 10.25 17.28 -7.28
C ILE A 530 11.42 17.87 -8.08
N CYS A 531 11.24 19.08 -8.60
CA CYS A 531 12.26 19.77 -9.36
C CYS A 531 12.98 20.79 -8.46
N GLU A 532 14.30 20.71 -8.37
CA GLU A 532 15.17 21.68 -7.68
C GLU A 532 16.16 22.29 -8.68
N PRO A 533 15.79 23.34 -9.45
CA PRO A 533 16.66 23.89 -10.48
C PRO A 533 17.92 24.54 -9.89
N LYS A 534 19.07 24.18 -10.45
CA LYS A 534 20.36 24.80 -10.10
C LYS A 534 20.49 26.17 -10.76
N LYS A 535 20.99 27.12 -9.97
CA LYS A 535 21.42 28.47 -10.40
C LYS A 535 22.56 28.41 -11.41
#